data_AF-A0A9D4SV46-F1
#
_entry.id   AF-A0A9D4SV46-F1
#
_cell.length_a   1.000
_cell.length_b   1.000
_cell.length_c   1.000
_cell.angle_alpha   90.00
_cell.angle_beta   90.00
_cell.angle_gamma   90.00
#
_symmetry.space_group_name_H-M   'P 1'
#
loop_
_entity.id
_entity.type
_entity.pdbx_description
1 polymer ?
#
loop_
_entity_poly.entity_id
_entity_poly.type
_entity_poly.pdbx_seq_one_letter_code
_entity_poly.pdbx_strand_id
1 'polypeptide(L)'
;MSIVGRLKVLKDAPSFETMEKEFPHILPGGRYKPKDCTARHRVAILVPYRDREEHLRVFLYNMHQMLPRQQIDYTIFVIEQMMLARGSSTAAKLVSTVGYLEALALYDYQCFIFH
;
A
#
# COMPACT_ATOMS: atom_id res chain seq x y z
N MET A 1 11.64 17.83 -2.77
CA MET A 1 10.29 17.89 -2.17
C MET A 1 9.33 18.53 -3.16
N SER A 2 8.28 17.82 -3.59
CA SER A 2 7.24 18.38 -4.49
C SER A 2 5.87 17.84 -4.06
N ILE A 3 5.37 18.37 -2.95
CA ILE A 3 3.98 18.15 -2.54
C ILE A 3 3.16 19.16 -3.31
N VAL A 4 2.25 18.68 -4.15
CA VAL A 4 1.52 19.51 -5.13
C VAL A 4 0.15 19.94 -4.59
N GLY A 5 -0.19 19.51 -3.36
CA GLY A 5 -1.49 19.76 -2.74
C GLY A 5 -2.58 18.88 -3.34
N ARG A 6 -3.59 19.47 -3.98
CA ARG A 6 -4.73 18.74 -4.54
C ARG A 6 -4.30 17.86 -5.71
N LEU A 7 -4.55 16.56 -5.59
CA LEU A 7 -4.39 15.58 -6.66
C LEU A 7 -5.76 15.21 -7.21
N LYS A 8 -5.87 15.10 -8.54
CA LYS A 8 -7.07 14.56 -9.18
C LYS A 8 -7.11 13.06 -8.90
N VAL A 9 -8.08 12.64 -8.08
CA VAL A 9 -8.29 11.22 -7.78
C VAL A 9 -8.90 10.56 -9.02
N LEU A 10 -8.23 9.54 -9.55
CA LEU A 10 -8.82 8.71 -10.59
C LEU A 10 -9.79 7.72 -9.94
N LYS A 11 -10.97 7.55 -10.57
CA LYS A 11 -11.99 6.58 -10.16
C LYS A 11 -11.91 5.27 -10.94
N ASP A 12 -11.30 5.32 -12.13
CA ASP A 12 -11.03 4.17 -12.96
C ASP A 12 -9.52 3.98 -13.02
N ALA A 13 -9.04 2.77 -12.72
CA ALA A 13 -7.63 2.44 -12.75
C ALA A 13 -7.28 1.50 -13.91
N PRO A 14 -6.09 1.69 -14.50
CA PRO A 14 -5.59 0.79 -15.54
C PRO A 14 -5.30 -0.62 -14.98
N SER A 15 -4.96 -1.56 -15.86
CA SER A 15 -4.53 -2.91 -15.45
C SER A 15 -3.23 -2.86 -14.63
N PHE A 16 -2.96 -3.88 -13.81
CA PHE A 16 -1.73 -3.98 -13.04
C PHE A 16 -0.48 -3.89 -13.92
N GLU A 17 -0.46 -4.58 -15.07
CA GLU A 17 0.64 -4.54 -16.03
C GLU A 17 0.93 -3.11 -16.56
N THR A 18 -0.13 -2.32 -16.75
CA THR A 18 0.02 -0.93 -17.21
C THR A 18 0.56 -0.07 -16.07
N MET A 19 0.06 -0.30 -14.85
CA MET A 19 0.50 0.39 -13.65
C MET A 19 1.99 0.16 -13.34
N GLU A 20 2.48 -1.07 -13.50
CA GLU A 20 3.91 -1.40 -13.33
C GLU A 20 4.80 -0.66 -14.34
N LYS A 21 4.34 -0.50 -15.57
CA LYS A 21 5.04 0.28 -16.61
C LYS A 21 5.03 1.78 -16.32
N GLU A 22 3.92 2.31 -15.79
CA GLU A 22 3.81 3.73 -15.41
C GLU A 22 4.65 4.10 -14.18
N PHE A 23 4.85 3.16 -13.26
CA PHE A 23 5.60 3.39 -12.02
C PHE A 23 6.87 2.52 -11.92
N PRO A 24 7.86 2.72 -12.80
CA PRO A 24 9.09 1.90 -12.83
C PRO A 24 10.01 2.11 -11.61
N HIS A 25 9.69 3.06 -10.74
CA HIS A 25 10.41 3.34 -9.51
C HIS A 25 9.92 2.51 -8.32
N ILE A 26 8.82 1.77 -8.49
CA ILE A 26 8.31 0.84 -7.48
C ILE A 26 9.07 -0.48 -7.64
N LEU A 27 9.56 -0.98 -6.52
CA LEU A 27 10.23 -2.26 -6.39
C LEU A 27 9.19 -3.40 -6.30
N PRO A 28 9.58 -4.64 -6.64
CA PRO A 28 8.73 -5.80 -6.48
C PRO A 28 8.11 -5.89 -5.08
N GLY A 29 6.85 -6.30 -5.00
CA GLY A 29 6.08 -6.35 -3.74
C GLY A 29 5.47 -5.01 -3.31
N GLY A 30 5.33 -4.05 -4.24
CA GLY A 30 4.66 -2.77 -3.94
C GLY A 30 5.46 -1.86 -3.00
N ARG A 31 6.79 -2.02 -3.00
CA ARG A 31 7.70 -1.24 -2.16
C ARG A 31 8.27 -0.05 -2.91
N TYR A 32 8.39 1.08 -2.26
CA TYR A 32 9.11 2.23 -2.79
C TYR A 32 10.14 2.70 -1.80
N LYS A 33 11.35 3.01 -2.30
CA LYS A 33 12.42 3.62 -1.52
C LYS A 33 13.01 4.79 -2.30
N PRO A 34 13.14 5.98 -1.71
CA PRO A 34 13.78 7.10 -2.37
C PRO A 34 15.25 6.77 -2.69
N LYS A 35 15.70 7.09 -3.90
CA LYS A 35 17.08 6.86 -4.36
C LYS A 35 18.04 7.96 -3.91
N ASP A 36 17.54 9.19 -3.86
CA ASP A 36 18.36 10.39 -3.64
C ASP A 36 18.50 10.77 -2.16
N CYS A 37 17.76 10.12 -1.26
CA CYS A 37 17.81 10.39 0.17
C CYS A 37 17.49 9.16 1.01
N THR A 38 17.91 9.18 2.28
CA THR A 38 17.47 8.19 3.26
C THR A 38 16.12 8.63 3.82
N ALA A 39 15.07 7.84 3.59
CA ALA A 39 13.75 8.12 4.13
C ALA A 39 13.79 8.17 5.67
N ARG A 40 13.21 9.21 6.26
CA ARG A 40 13.10 9.35 7.72
C ARG A 40 12.13 8.34 8.32
N HIS A 41 11.13 7.93 7.53
CA HIS A 41 10.08 7.01 7.96
C HIS A 41 10.04 5.79 7.06
N ARG A 42 10.07 4.62 7.70
CA ARG A 42 9.80 3.32 7.08
C ARG A 42 8.38 2.90 7.44
N VAL A 43 7.49 2.84 6.44
CA VAL A 43 6.05 2.74 6.64
C VAL A 43 5.50 1.47 6.01
N ALA A 44 4.85 0.63 6.80
CA ALA A 44 4.03 -0.48 6.29
C ALA A 44 2.58 -0.03 6.16
N ILE A 45 2.02 -0.13 4.96
CA ILE A 45 0.61 0.19 4.70
C ILE A 45 -0.14 -1.12 4.57
N LEU A 46 -0.97 -1.42 5.56
CA LEU A 46 -1.73 -2.66 5.67
C LEU A 46 -3.14 -2.41 5.13
N VAL A 47 -3.47 -3.05 4.01
CA VAL A 47 -4.74 -2.89 3.32
C VAL A 47 -5.51 -4.21 3.40
N PRO A 48 -6.57 -4.31 4.22
CA PRO A 48 -7.45 -5.45 4.21
C PRO A 48 -8.19 -5.49 2.87
N TYR A 49 -8.12 -6.63 2.18
CA TYR A 49 -8.74 -6.82 0.87
C TYR A 49 -9.79 -7.93 0.92
N ARG A 50 -10.93 -7.66 0.28
CA ARG A 50 -12.03 -8.63 0.15
C ARG A 50 -12.70 -8.49 -1.21
N ASP A 51 -12.28 -9.34 -2.14
CA ASP A 51 -13.00 -9.67 -3.39
C ASP A 51 -13.46 -8.45 -4.24
N ARG A 52 -12.64 -7.39 -4.29
CA ARG A 52 -12.94 -6.14 -5.01
C ARG A 52 -11.71 -5.58 -5.72
N GLU A 53 -11.27 -6.28 -6.75
CA GLU A 53 -10.00 -5.98 -7.43
C GLU A 53 -9.99 -4.57 -8.03
N GLU A 54 -11.10 -4.13 -8.59
CA GLU A 54 -11.24 -2.79 -9.17
C GLU A 54 -10.95 -1.68 -8.15
N HIS A 55 -11.48 -1.80 -6.92
CA HIS A 55 -11.22 -0.84 -5.86
C HIS A 55 -9.75 -0.86 -5.44
N LEU A 56 -9.13 -2.04 -5.40
CA LEU A 56 -7.71 -2.17 -5.07
C LEU A 56 -6.83 -1.52 -6.15
N ARG A 57 -7.15 -1.71 -7.42
CA ARG A 57 -6.44 -1.06 -8.54
C ARG A 57 -6.50 0.45 -8.43
N VAL A 58 -7.68 1.00 -8.13
CA VAL A 58 -7.88 2.43 -7.90
C VAL A 58 -7.08 2.93 -6.71
N PHE A 59 -7.10 2.20 -5.60
CA PHE A 59 -6.32 2.53 -4.42
C PHE A 59 -4.81 2.58 -4.72
N LEU A 60 -4.27 1.50 -5.29
CA LEU A 60 -2.84 1.38 -5.59
C LEU A 60 -2.38 2.48 -6.54
N TYR A 61 -3.14 2.76 -7.60
CA TYR A 61 -2.82 3.80 -8.56
C TYR A 61 -2.68 5.17 -7.88
N ASN A 62 -3.67 5.58 -7.09
CA ASN A 62 -3.67 6.88 -6.42
C ASN A 62 -2.57 6.96 -5.34
N MET A 63 -2.35 5.88 -4.59
CA MET A 63 -1.33 5.83 -3.54
C MET A 63 0.08 5.89 -4.12
N HIS A 64 0.35 5.14 -5.19
CA HIS A 64 1.64 5.17 -5.86
C HIS A 64 1.95 6.50 -6.54
N GLN A 65 0.94 7.31 -6.91
CA GLN A 65 1.18 8.68 -7.34
C GLN A 65 1.54 9.64 -6.20
N MET A 66 0.94 9.43 -5.02
CA MET A 66 1.03 10.37 -3.90
C MET A 66 2.22 10.07 -2.97
N LEU A 67 2.39 8.82 -2.54
CA LEU A 67 3.33 8.44 -1.48
C LEU A 67 4.80 8.69 -1.83
N PRO A 68 5.28 8.46 -3.08
CA PRO A 68 6.66 8.80 -3.45
C PRO A 68 6.99 10.29 -3.27
N ARG A 69 5.99 11.17 -3.45
CA ARG A 69 6.18 12.63 -3.30
C ARG A 69 6.46 13.05 -1.87
N GLN A 70 6.07 12.21 -0.89
CA GLN A 70 6.34 12.39 0.53
C GLN A 70 7.75 11.91 0.94
N GLN A 71 8.52 11.31 0.03
CA GLN A 71 9.88 10.80 0.27
C GLN A 71 9.98 9.81 1.44
N ILE A 72 8.96 8.95 1.59
CA ILE A 72 8.91 7.88 2.59
C ILE A 72 9.32 6.54 1.97
N ASP A 73 9.96 5.66 2.75
CA ASP A 73 10.15 4.25 2.36
C ASP A 73 8.89 3.51 2.77
N TYR A 74 8.06 3.11 1.81
CA TYR A 74 6.79 2.47 2.11
C TYR A 74 6.66 1.13 1.40
N THR A 75 5.84 0.25 1.98
CA THR A 75 5.45 -1.01 1.36
C THR A 75 3.96 -1.23 1.58
N ILE A 76 3.24 -1.58 0.51
CA ILE A 76 1.81 -1.85 0.58
C ILE A 76 1.60 -3.35 0.71
N PHE A 77 1.04 -3.78 1.84
CA PHE A 77 0.64 -5.15 2.09
C PHE A 77 -0.85 -5.29 1.88
N VAL A 78 -1.23 -6.05 0.85
CA VAL A 78 -2.61 -6.40 0.59
C VAL A 78 -2.91 -7.70 1.33
N ILE A 79 -3.77 -7.64 2.34
CA ILE A 79 -4.05 -8.78 3.20
C ILE A 79 -5.44 -9.32 2.86
N GLU A 80 -5.49 -10.46 2.20
CA GLU A 80 -6.74 -11.09 1.77
C GLU A 80 -7.51 -11.66 2.97
N GLN A 81 -8.75 -11.21 3.13
CA GLN A 81 -9.67 -11.75 4.12
C GLN A 81 -10.41 -12.95 3.53
N MET A 82 -9.97 -14.17 3.86
CA MET A 82 -10.67 -15.38 3.44
C MET A 82 -12.13 -15.37 3.94
N MET A 83 -13.05 -15.75 3.05
CA MET A 83 -14.52 -15.70 3.23
C MET A 83 -15.09 -16.43 4.46
N LEU A 84 -14.28 -17.20 5.22
CA LEU A 84 -14.70 -17.82 6.49
C LEU A 84 -14.95 -16.77 7.60
N ALA A 85 -14.49 -15.54 7.41
CA ALA A 85 -14.68 -14.39 8.29
C ALA A 85 -15.94 -13.55 7.99
N ARG A 86 -16.96 -14.14 7.34
CA ARG A 86 -18.20 -13.45 6.96
C ARG A 86 -19.03 -13.09 8.20
N GLY A 87 -18.72 -11.95 8.84
CA GLY A 87 -19.69 -11.26 9.71
C GLY A 87 -19.14 -10.57 10.95
N SER A 88 -17.85 -10.68 11.28
CA SER A 88 -17.30 -10.04 12.49
C SER A 88 -16.18 -9.05 12.18
N SER A 89 -16.29 -7.85 12.74
CA SER A 89 -15.22 -6.82 12.74
C SER A 89 -13.94 -7.31 13.42
N THR A 90 -14.00 -8.41 14.18
CA THR A 90 -12.87 -9.07 14.82
C THR A 90 -11.95 -9.74 13.80
N ALA A 91 -12.47 -10.25 12.69
CA ALA A 91 -11.64 -10.91 11.69
C ALA A 91 -10.74 -9.94 10.92
N ALA A 92 -11.22 -8.73 10.63
CA ALA A 92 -10.38 -7.69 10.05
C ALA A 92 -9.22 -7.30 10.98
N LYS A 93 -9.49 -7.19 12.29
CA LYS A 93 -8.46 -6.93 13.30
C LYS A 93 -7.40 -8.04 13.35
N LEU A 94 -7.83 -9.30 13.29
CA LEU A 94 -6.90 -10.44 13.26
C LEU A 94 -6.03 -10.43 12.00
N VAL A 95 -6.63 -10.17 10.84
CA VAL A 95 -5.94 -10.12 9.55
C VAL A 95 -4.92 -8.98 9.51
N SER A 96 -5.28 -7.79 9.99
CA SER A 96 -4.34 -6.68 10.14
C SER A 96 -3.25 -6.95 11.19
N THR A 97 -3.52 -7.74 12.23
CA THR A 97 -2.51 -8.14 13.22
C THR A 97 -1.52 -9.13 12.64
N VAL A 98 -1.98 -10.10 11.83
CA VAL A 98 -1.08 -11.01 11.09
C VAL A 98 -0.24 -10.21 10.10
N GLY A 99 -0.86 -9.31 9.33
CA GLY A 99 -0.11 -8.44 8.41
C GLY A 99 0.93 -7.56 9.11
N TYR A 100 0.66 -7.10 10.33
CA TYR A 100 1.63 -6.40 11.16
C TYR A 100 2.84 -7.27 11.51
N LEU A 101 2.60 -8.51 11.96
CA LEU A 101 3.68 -9.45 12.31
C LEU A 101 4.52 -9.84 11.10
N GLU A 102 3.88 -10.13 9.97
CA GLU A 102 4.56 -10.45 8.71
C GLU A 102 5.39 -9.27 8.19
N ALA A 103 4.85 -8.05 8.26
CA ALA A 103 5.58 -6.85 7.87
C ALA A 103 6.84 -6.66 8.74
N LEU A 104 6.74 -6.84 10.06
CA LEU A 104 7.88 -6.77 10.97
C LEU A 104 8.95 -7.83 10.69
N ALA A 105 8.54 -9.04 10.27
CA ALA A 105 9.46 -10.11 9.93
C ALA A 105 10.25 -9.82 8.65
N LEU A 106 9.63 -9.14 7.68
CA LEU A 106 10.25 -8.81 6.40
C LEU A 106 11.19 -7.61 6.47
N TYR A 107 10.83 -6.59 7.24
CA TYR A 107 11.59 -5.36 7.33
C TYR A 107 11.31 -4.58 8.62
N ASP A 108 12.30 -3.81 9.07
CA ASP A 108 12.20 -2.97 10.28
C ASP A 108 11.36 -1.71 10.01
N TYR A 109 10.04 -1.88 9.84
CA TYR A 109 9.10 -0.78 9.68
C TYR A 109 8.91 -0.04 11.01
N GLN A 110 8.97 1.30 10.95
CA GLN A 110 8.83 2.17 12.12
C GLN A 110 7.40 2.69 12.31
N CYS A 111 6.58 2.64 11.25
CA CYS A 111 5.24 3.17 11.24
C CYS A 111 4.32 2.22 10.49
N PHE A 112 3.09 2.08 10.97
CA PHE A 112 2.06 1.21 10.40
C PHE A 112 0.81 2.02 10.13
N ILE A 113 0.33 1.98 8.88
CA ILE A 113 -0.91 2.63 8.45
C ILE A 113 -1.91 1.53 8.13
N PHE A 114 -3.07 1.59 8.76
CA PHE A 114 -4.19 0.71 8.47
C PHE A 114 -5.19 1.49 7.61
N HIS A 115 -5.48 0.97 6.41
CA HIS A 115 -6.49 1.55 5.51
C HIS A 115 -7.84 0.85 5.66
#